data_AF-A0A817KNG2-F1
#
_entry.id   AF-A0A817KNG2-F1
#
_cell.length_a   1.000
_cell.length_b   1.000
_cell.length_c   1.000
_cell.angle_alpha   90.00
_cell.angle_beta   90.00
_cell.angle_gamma   90.00
#
_symmetry.space_group_name_H-M   'P 1'
#
loop_
_entity.id
_entity.type
_entity.pdbx_description
1 polymer ?
#
loop_
_entity_poly.entity_id
_entity_poly.type
_entity_poly.pdbx_seq_one_letter_code
_entity_poly.pdbx_strand_id
1 'polypeptide(L)'
;MHDLLRSGLAQAKVQGFAEVLAAKDVEDGISTLIQTEGLGGLRPNTIVLCWPAQWKKDFDGFAAEAFIRTIAIAEARKCAVIVPKNIDNFPDSKENQDGTIDIWWIIHDGGLLFLIAFLLKRNKVWSRCRIRLFTVTQIEDNSIAMKRDLEQYMYQLRIEAEVDVVEMADQEISAYAYEKSLRLAERIKLLKDLKLGDKDLQLQVGH
;
A
#
# COMPACT_ATOMS: atom_id res chain seq x y z
N MET A 1 -14.97 26.27 -7.38
CA MET A 1 -14.57 24.92 -6.95
C MET A 1 -13.07 24.68 -7.17
N HIS A 2 -12.57 24.86 -8.39
CA HIS A 2 -11.14 24.75 -8.69
C HIS A 2 -10.25 25.65 -7.79
N ASP A 3 -10.62 26.92 -7.56
CA ASP A 3 -9.84 27.82 -6.68
C ASP A 3 -9.85 27.40 -5.21
N LEU A 4 -10.95 26.78 -4.76
CA LEU A 4 -11.04 26.23 -3.41
C LEU A 4 -10.04 25.07 -3.24
N LEU A 5 -9.98 24.15 -4.20
CA LEU A 5 -9.01 23.05 -4.19
C LEU A 5 -7.57 23.55 -4.21
N ARG A 6 -7.27 24.56 -5.06
CA ARG A 6 -5.93 25.19 -5.07
C ARG A 6 -5.58 25.83 -3.73
N SER A 7 -6.54 26.51 -3.10
CA SER A 7 -6.33 27.09 -1.77
C SER A 7 -6.06 26.02 -0.71
N GLY A 8 -6.75 24.88 -0.79
CA GLY A 8 -6.54 23.73 0.09
C GLY A 8 -5.15 23.11 -0.07
N LEU A 9 -4.70 22.90 -1.31
CA LEU A 9 -3.34 22.41 -1.58
C LEU A 9 -2.27 23.37 -1.02
N ALA A 10 -2.45 24.69 -1.20
CA ALA A 10 -1.54 25.69 -0.68
C ALA A 10 -1.48 25.71 0.85
N GLN A 11 -2.63 25.61 1.52
CA GLN A 11 -2.72 25.53 2.99
C GLN A 11 -2.04 24.26 3.53
N ALA A 12 -2.23 23.13 2.86
CA ALA A 12 -1.59 21.87 3.18
C ALA A 12 -0.11 21.79 2.76
N LYS A 13 0.42 22.84 2.12
CA LYS A 13 1.79 22.91 1.57
C LYS A 13 2.09 21.79 0.56
N VAL A 14 1.07 21.37 -0.19
CA VAL A 14 1.20 20.38 -1.25
C VAL A 14 1.50 21.08 -2.56
N GLN A 15 2.62 20.73 -3.19
CA GLN A 15 2.94 21.17 -4.55
C GLN A 15 2.26 20.22 -5.54
N GLY A 16 1.28 20.72 -6.27
CA GLY A 16 0.53 19.91 -7.22
C GLY A 16 -0.47 20.72 -8.02
N PHE A 17 -1.26 19.98 -8.81
CA PHE A 17 -2.32 20.54 -9.64
C PHE A 17 -3.67 20.15 -9.06
N ALA A 18 -4.67 21.01 -9.26
CA ALA A 18 -6.05 20.71 -8.96
C ALA A 18 -6.81 20.63 -10.29
N GLU A 19 -7.53 19.54 -10.49
CA GLU A 19 -8.37 19.31 -11.66
C GLU A 19 -9.83 19.12 -11.19
N VAL A 20 -10.78 19.60 -11.99
CA VAL A 20 -12.22 19.41 -11.75
C VAL A 20 -12.84 18.92 -13.04
N LEU A 21 -13.42 17.73 -12.99
CA LEU A 21 -14.08 17.10 -14.12
C LEU A 21 -15.60 17.14 -13.93
N ALA A 22 -16.32 17.59 -14.96
CA ALA A 22 -17.77 17.44 -15.04
C ALA A 22 -18.09 16.11 -15.76
N ALA A 23 -18.85 15.25 -15.10
CA ALA A 23 -19.26 13.95 -15.64
C ALA A 23 -20.76 13.72 -15.37
N LYS A 24 -21.36 12.78 -16.11
CA LYS A 24 -22.77 12.41 -15.95
C LYS A 24 -23.06 11.77 -14.59
N ASP A 25 -22.10 11.02 -14.07
CA ASP A 25 -22.14 10.35 -12.78
C ASP A 25 -20.71 10.25 -12.20
N VAL A 26 -20.64 9.92 -10.91
CA VAL A 26 -19.39 9.91 -10.15
C VAL A 26 -18.44 8.82 -10.65
N GLU A 27 -18.96 7.65 -11.00
CA GLU A 27 -18.11 6.53 -11.38
C GLU A 27 -17.42 6.75 -12.73
N ASP A 28 -18.16 7.24 -13.73
CA ASP A 28 -17.57 7.59 -15.01
C ASP A 28 -16.65 8.81 -14.90
N GLY A 29 -16.93 9.73 -13.97
CA GLY A 29 -16.01 10.80 -13.60
C GLY A 29 -14.67 10.27 -13.07
N ILE A 30 -14.71 9.41 -12.05
CA ILE A 30 -13.51 8.81 -11.44
C ILE A 30 -12.73 7.97 -12.47
N SER A 31 -13.44 7.16 -13.25
CA SER A 31 -12.85 6.33 -14.30
C SER A 31 -12.14 7.16 -15.35
N THR A 32 -12.78 8.24 -15.82
CA THR A 32 -12.18 9.16 -16.79
C THR A 32 -10.94 9.81 -16.19
N LEU A 33 -11.03 10.36 -14.98
CA LEU A 33 -9.91 11.01 -14.29
C LEU A 33 -8.69 10.07 -14.23
N ILE A 34 -8.84 8.87 -13.69
CA ILE A 34 -7.73 7.90 -13.58
C ILE A 34 -7.13 7.54 -14.96
N GLN A 35 -7.96 7.51 -16.00
CA GLN A 35 -7.55 7.16 -17.36
C GLN A 35 -7.03 8.32 -18.21
N THR A 36 -7.28 9.57 -17.85
CA THR A 36 -6.84 10.73 -18.66
C THR A 36 -5.77 11.55 -17.95
N GLU A 37 -5.66 11.42 -16.64
CA GLU A 37 -4.67 12.14 -15.83
C GLU A 37 -3.23 11.84 -16.25
N GLY A 38 -2.45 12.92 -16.24
CA GLY A 38 -1.05 12.95 -16.66
C GLY A 38 -0.78 13.93 -17.79
N LEU A 39 0.46 14.39 -17.86
CA LEU A 39 0.95 15.31 -18.89
C LEU A 39 2.14 14.69 -19.61
N GLY A 40 1.91 14.24 -20.84
CA GLY A 40 2.94 13.54 -21.64
C GLY A 40 3.38 12.23 -20.98
N GLY A 41 4.67 12.13 -20.65
CA GLY A 41 5.24 10.97 -19.96
C GLY A 41 5.03 10.95 -18.43
N LEU A 42 4.61 12.07 -17.84
CA LEU A 42 4.34 12.16 -16.40
C LEU A 42 2.92 11.69 -16.13
N ARG A 43 2.79 10.56 -15.42
CA ARG A 43 1.51 9.98 -15.02
C ARG A 43 1.54 9.60 -13.55
N PRO A 44 0.42 9.73 -12.82
CA PRO A 44 0.33 9.21 -11.45
C PRO A 44 0.63 7.71 -11.42
N ASN A 45 1.45 7.28 -10.46
CA ASN A 45 1.75 5.87 -10.21
C ASN A 45 1.03 5.32 -8.98
N THR A 46 0.38 6.19 -8.21
CA THR A 46 -0.31 5.86 -6.97
C THR A 46 -1.61 6.64 -6.91
N ILE A 47 -2.69 5.96 -6.56
CA ILE A 47 -4.02 6.52 -6.36
C ILE A 47 -4.35 6.43 -4.88
N VAL A 48 -4.72 7.56 -4.28
CA VAL A 48 -5.14 7.62 -2.88
C VAL A 48 -6.67 7.76 -2.84
N LEU A 49 -7.35 6.80 -2.23
CA LEU A 49 -8.81 6.74 -2.17
C LEU A 49 -9.32 6.83 -0.73
N CYS A 50 -10.41 7.55 -0.52
CA CYS A 50 -11.04 7.55 0.80
C CYS A 50 -11.77 6.22 1.05
N TRP A 51 -11.64 5.68 2.27
CA TRP A 51 -12.48 4.57 2.70
C TRP A 51 -13.97 4.95 2.64
N PRO A 52 -14.87 4.09 2.12
CA PRO A 52 -16.31 4.38 2.05
C PRO A 52 -16.94 4.27 3.45
N ALA A 53 -16.80 5.30 4.28
CA ALA A 53 -17.40 5.36 5.61
C ALA A 53 -18.92 5.27 5.48
N GLN A 54 -19.54 4.21 6.02
CA GLN A 54 -20.98 3.89 5.95
C GLN A 54 -21.44 2.98 4.79
N TRP A 55 -20.53 2.35 4.03
CA TRP A 55 -20.92 1.35 3.01
C TRP A 55 -21.86 0.23 3.50
N LYS A 56 -21.83 -0.09 4.81
CA LYS A 56 -22.73 -1.10 5.42
C LYS A 56 -24.17 -0.62 5.63
N LYS A 57 -24.39 0.70 5.67
CA LYS A 57 -25.71 1.33 5.83
C LYS A 57 -26.28 1.82 4.50
N ASP A 58 -25.47 1.77 3.46
CA ASP A 58 -25.85 2.08 2.11
C ASP A 58 -26.77 0.97 1.60
N PHE A 59 -28.07 1.24 1.58
CA PHE A 59 -29.10 0.26 1.19
C PHE A 59 -28.93 -0.18 -0.27
N ASP A 60 -28.43 0.71 -1.13
CA ASP A 60 -28.27 0.47 -2.56
C ASP A 60 -26.86 -0.02 -2.91
N GLY A 61 -25.92 -0.02 -1.95
CA GLY A 61 -24.55 -0.54 -2.11
C GLY A 61 -23.64 0.28 -3.05
N PHE A 62 -24.14 1.40 -3.56
CA PHE A 62 -23.47 2.24 -4.56
C PHE A 62 -22.07 2.68 -4.12
N ALA A 63 -21.90 3.07 -2.86
CA ALA A 63 -20.59 3.51 -2.34
C ALA A 63 -19.56 2.37 -2.31
N ALA A 64 -19.99 1.14 -2.04
CA ALA A 64 -19.11 -0.03 -2.06
C ALA A 64 -18.74 -0.41 -3.50
N GLU A 65 -19.73 -0.42 -4.40
CA GLU A 65 -19.53 -0.74 -5.82
C GLU A 65 -18.59 0.25 -6.49
N ALA A 66 -18.83 1.56 -6.32
CA ALA A 66 -17.96 2.60 -6.86
C ALA A 66 -16.52 2.47 -6.34
N PHE A 67 -16.34 2.14 -5.05
CA PHE A 67 -15.03 1.91 -4.45
C PHE A 67 -14.30 0.71 -5.07
N ILE A 68 -14.98 -0.45 -5.18
CA ILE A 68 -14.42 -1.66 -5.79
C ILE A 68 -14.08 -1.41 -7.27
N ARG A 69 -14.98 -0.77 -8.01
CA ARG A 69 -14.76 -0.41 -9.42
C ARG A 69 -13.54 0.50 -9.57
N THR A 70 -13.36 1.46 -8.68
CA THR A 70 -12.19 2.35 -8.68
C THR A 70 -10.88 1.57 -8.45
N ILE A 71 -10.87 0.61 -7.54
CA ILE A 71 -9.71 -0.28 -7.32
C ILE A 71 -9.40 -1.09 -8.58
N ALA A 72 -10.41 -1.67 -9.23
CA ALA A 72 -10.23 -2.44 -10.46
C ALA A 72 -9.65 -1.58 -11.60
N ILE A 73 -10.10 -0.32 -11.73
CA ILE A 73 -9.56 0.63 -12.70
C ILE A 73 -8.10 0.97 -12.38
N ALA A 74 -7.77 1.19 -11.11
CA ALA A 74 -6.40 1.45 -10.67
C ALA A 74 -5.45 0.30 -11.00
N GLU A 75 -5.90 -0.94 -10.77
CA GLU A 75 -5.15 -2.16 -11.11
C GLU A 75 -4.92 -2.28 -12.62
N ALA A 76 -5.96 -2.05 -13.43
CA ALA A 76 -5.85 -2.05 -14.89
C ALA A 76 -4.85 -0.98 -15.39
N ARG A 77 -4.77 0.16 -14.68
CA ARG A 77 -3.80 1.23 -14.92
C ARG A 77 -2.40 0.98 -14.34
N LYS A 78 -2.20 -0.14 -13.63
CA LYS A 78 -0.94 -0.49 -12.95
C LYS A 78 -0.49 0.57 -11.94
N CYS A 79 -1.44 1.20 -11.27
CA CYS A 79 -1.18 2.12 -10.18
C CYS A 79 -1.20 1.38 -8.84
N ALA A 80 -0.34 1.79 -7.91
CA ALA A 80 -0.51 1.45 -6.50
C ALA A 80 -1.79 2.12 -5.96
N VAL A 81 -2.44 1.49 -4.98
CA VAL A 81 -3.62 2.07 -4.32
C VAL A 81 -3.34 2.19 -2.82
N ILE A 82 -3.60 3.37 -2.27
CA ILE A 82 -3.52 3.63 -0.83
C ILE A 82 -4.91 4.07 -0.35
N VAL A 83 -5.43 3.37 0.66
CA VAL A 83 -6.76 3.65 1.21
C VAL A 83 -6.64 4.04 2.69
N PRO A 84 -6.47 5.32 3.02
CA PRO A 84 -6.54 5.76 4.40
C PRO A 84 -7.96 5.59 4.94
N LYS A 85 -8.05 5.05 6.16
CA LYS A 85 -9.31 4.82 6.88
C LYS A 85 -9.33 5.65 8.15
N ASN A 86 -10.50 6.17 8.50
CA ASN A 86 -10.70 7.08 9.63
C ASN A 86 -9.83 8.35 9.51
N ILE A 87 -9.85 8.98 8.32
CA ILE A 87 -9.06 10.18 8.02
C ILE A 87 -9.38 11.35 8.96
N ASP A 88 -10.58 11.39 9.53
CA ASP A 88 -10.98 12.41 10.50
C ASP A 88 -10.15 12.37 11.79
N ASN A 89 -9.48 11.23 12.06
CA ASN A 89 -8.59 11.05 13.20
C ASN A 89 -7.11 11.25 12.84
N PHE A 90 -6.79 11.63 11.59
CA PHE A 90 -5.41 11.90 11.21
C PHE A 90 -4.93 13.22 11.84
N PRO A 91 -3.65 13.27 12.23
CA PRO A 91 -3.10 14.46 12.85
C PRO A 91 -2.91 15.61 11.87
N ASP A 92 -3.08 16.81 12.38
CA ASP A 92 -2.77 18.02 11.62
C ASP A 92 -1.27 18.20 11.41
N SER A 93 -0.91 18.95 10.37
CA SER A 93 0.50 19.27 10.06
C SER A 93 1.24 20.06 11.15
N LYS A 94 0.57 20.49 12.22
CA LYS A 94 1.17 21.20 13.36
C LYS A 94 1.37 20.29 14.58
N GLU A 95 0.76 19.12 14.58
CA GLU A 95 0.85 18.16 15.66
C GLU A 95 2.12 17.33 15.53
N ASN A 96 2.62 16.84 16.66
CA ASN A 96 3.67 15.84 16.68
C ASN A 96 3.11 14.59 17.32
N GLN A 97 3.22 13.48 16.61
CA GLN A 97 2.87 12.17 17.10
C GLN A 97 4.07 11.56 17.81
N ASP A 98 3.78 10.87 18.90
CA ASP A 98 4.71 10.04 19.64
C ASP A 98 4.04 8.68 19.86
N GLY A 99 4.78 7.60 19.64
CA GLY A 99 4.22 6.25 19.59
C GLY A 99 4.86 5.40 18.50
N THR A 100 4.06 4.55 17.87
CA THR A 100 4.55 3.56 16.90
C THR A 100 3.85 3.67 15.55
N ILE A 101 4.60 3.33 14.49
CA ILE A 101 4.09 3.03 13.16
C ILE A 101 4.22 1.52 13.01
N ASP A 102 3.08 0.84 13.10
CA ASP A 102 3.03 -0.62 13.02
C ASP A 102 2.75 -1.06 11.58
N ILE A 103 3.65 -1.87 11.02
CA ILE A 103 3.55 -2.41 9.67
C ILE A 103 3.22 -3.88 9.77
N TRP A 104 2.07 -4.29 9.24
CA TRP A 104 1.68 -5.68 9.14
C TRP A 104 1.99 -6.22 7.75
N TRP A 105 3.15 -6.86 7.61
CA TRP A 105 3.62 -7.43 6.36
C TRP A 105 3.14 -8.87 6.21
N ILE A 106 1.89 -9.01 5.77
CA ILE A 106 1.22 -10.31 5.57
C ILE A 106 1.48 -10.85 4.16
N ILE A 107 1.56 -9.95 3.16
CA ILE A 107 1.85 -10.29 1.76
C ILE A 107 3.03 -9.46 1.27
N HIS A 108 3.92 -10.09 0.50
CA HIS A 108 5.02 -9.41 -0.18
C HIS A 108 4.46 -8.47 -1.26
N ASP A 109 4.52 -7.17 -0.99
CA ASP A 109 4.04 -6.06 -1.81
C ASP A 109 5.17 -5.36 -2.60
N GLY A 110 6.37 -5.97 -2.63
CA GLY A 110 7.56 -5.37 -3.23
C GLY A 110 8.19 -4.26 -2.40
N GLY A 111 7.84 -4.13 -1.11
CA GLY A 111 8.43 -3.17 -0.18
C GLY A 111 7.76 -1.80 -0.18
N LEU A 112 6.58 -1.67 -0.79
CA LEU A 112 5.79 -0.43 -0.79
C LEU A 112 5.44 0.00 0.64
N LEU A 113 5.05 -0.93 1.52
CA LEU A 113 4.76 -0.67 2.93
C LEU A 113 5.98 -0.09 3.67
N PHE A 114 7.17 -0.62 3.42
CA PHE A 114 8.42 -0.09 4.00
C PHE A 114 8.73 1.31 3.49
N LEU A 115 8.53 1.54 2.18
CA LEU A 115 8.71 2.87 1.58
C LEU A 115 7.76 3.89 2.21
N ILE A 116 6.48 3.53 2.40
CA ILE A 116 5.48 4.42 3.01
C ILE A 116 5.89 4.77 4.45
N ALA A 117 6.24 3.78 5.27
CA ALA A 117 6.65 4.03 6.65
C ALA A 117 7.91 4.90 6.73
N PHE A 118 8.88 4.66 5.84
CA PHE A 118 10.08 5.49 5.74
C PHE A 118 9.74 6.93 5.36
N LEU A 119 8.89 7.15 4.35
CA LEU A 119 8.48 8.49 3.93
C LEU A 119 7.71 9.22 5.04
N LEU A 120 6.85 8.52 5.78
CA LEU A 120 6.14 9.08 6.93
C LEU A 120 7.11 9.55 8.03
N LYS A 121 8.11 8.73 8.40
CA LYS A 121 9.11 9.09 9.43
C LYS A 121 9.95 10.33 9.07
N ARG A 122 10.05 10.69 7.79
CA ARG A 122 10.71 11.94 7.36
C ARG A 122 9.85 13.19 7.58
N ASN A 123 8.54 13.02 7.75
CA ASN A 123 7.65 14.13 8.08
C ASN A 123 7.77 14.47 9.59
N LYS A 124 7.81 15.77 9.92
CA LYS A 124 7.92 16.24 11.30
C LYS A 124 6.85 15.66 12.24
N VAL A 125 5.64 15.45 11.74
CA VAL A 125 4.50 14.92 12.50
C VAL A 125 4.82 13.53 13.04
N TRP A 126 5.48 12.68 12.24
CA TRP A 126 5.74 11.28 12.59
C TRP A 126 7.21 11.00 12.92
N SER A 127 8.05 12.03 12.95
CA SER A 127 9.51 11.91 13.10
C SER A 127 9.96 11.25 14.40
N ARG A 128 9.13 11.30 15.45
CA ARG A 128 9.38 10.70 16.76
C ARG A 128 8.83 9.28 16.89
N CYS A 129 8.06 8.81 15.92
CA CYS A 129 7.46 7.49 15.98
C CYS A 129 8.51 6.39 15.73
N ARG A 130 8.38 5.30 16.48
CA ARG A 130 9.16 4.07 16.31
C ARG A 130 8.46 3.17 15.29
N ILE A 131 9.22 2.51 14.41
CA ILE A 131 8.64 1.59 13.42
C ILE A 131 8.68 0.18 14.01
N ARG A 132 7.57 -0.54 13.94
CA ARG A 132 7.48 -1.97 14.29
C ARG A 132 6.96 -2.76 13.09
N LEU A 133 7.63 -3.83 12.75
CA LEU A 133 7.32 -4.71 11.63
C LEU A 133 6.83 -6.04 12.17
N PHE A 134 5.60 -6.38 11.84
CA PHE A 134 4.98 -7.67 12.13
C PHE A 134 4.89 -8.47 10.84
N THR A 135 5.55 -9.62 10.77
CA THR A 135 5.38 -10.59 9.68
C THR A 135 4.62 -11.81 10.19
N VAL A 136 3.83 -12.43 9.33
CA VAL A 136 3.04 -13.61 9.68
C VAL A 136 3.70 -14.87 9.12
N THR A 137 3.82 -15.90 9.94
CA THR A 137 4.44 -17.19 9.59
C THR A 137 3.56 -18.36 10.02
N GLN A 138 3.68 -19.49 9.32
CA GLN A 138 3.06 -20.75 9.73
C GLN A 138 3.96 -21.49 10.73
N ILE A 139 3.39 -22.43 11.48
CA ILE A 139 4.10 -23.23 12.51
C ILE A 139 5.27 -24.03 11.91
N GLU A 140 5.18 -24.38 10.64
CA GLU A 140 6.16 -25.18 9.91
C GLU A 140 7.35 -24.35 9.40
N ASP A 141 7.21 -23.02 9.39
CA ASP A 141 8.23 -22.11 8.90
C ASP A 141 9.33 -21.87 9.94
N ASN A 142 10.54 -21.58 9.46
CA ASN A 142 11.64 -21.18 10.33
C ASN A 142 11.52 -19.68 10.70
N SER A 143 10.72 -19.39 11.72
CA SER A 143 10.47 -18.03 12.24
C SER A 143 11.76 -17.29 12.62
N ILE A 144 12.76 -18.00 13.16
CA ILE A 144 14.05 -17.41 13.56
C ILE A 144 14.84 -16.94 12.34
N ALA A 145 14.95 -17.78 11.31
CA ALA A 145 15.62 -17.40 10.06
C ALA A 145 14.93 -16.21 9.40
N MET A 146 13.60 -16.24 9.30
CA MET A 146 12.80 -15.17 8.72
C MET A 146 13.00 -13.84 9.46
N LYS A 147 12.99 -13.86 10.79
CA LYS A 147 13.27 -12.66 11.60
C LYS A 147 14.63 -12.07 11.26
N ARG A 148 15.68 -12.89 11.28
CA ARG A 148 17.06 -12.45 11.01
C ARG A 148 17.19 -11.85 9.60
N ASP A 149 16.59 -12.51 8.61
CA ASP A 149 16.69 -12.08 7.23
C ASP A 149 15.94 -10.74 7.01
N LEU A 150 14.81 -10.53 7.70
CA LEU A 150 14.09 -9.26 7.69
C LEU A 150 14.83 -8.15 8.43
N GLU A 151 15.46 -8.44 9.57
CA GLU A 151 16.32 -7.49 10.28
C GLU A 151 17.50 -7.04 9.40
N GLN A 152 18.13 -7.98 8.71
CA GLN A 152 19.20 -7.70 7.75
C GLN A 152 18.68 -6.84 6.57
N TYR A 153 17.48 -7.13 6.07
CA TYR A 153 16.87 -6.36 5.00
C TYR A 153 16.55 -4.91 5.43
N MET A 154 15.99 -4.71 6.62
CA MET A 154 15.75 -3.37 7.18
C MET A 154 17.06 -2.59 7.38
N TYR A 155 18.11 -3.25 7.86
CA TYR A 155 19.44 -2.67 7.99
C TYR A 155 19.99 -2.18 6.63
N GLN A 156 19.87 -2.99 5.57
CA GLN A 156 20.29 -2.59 4.22
C GLN A 156 19.50 -1.38 3.70
N LEU A 157 18.22 -1.29 4.01
CA LEU A 157 17.36 -0.14 3.67
C LEU A 157 17.62 1.09 4.56
N ARG A 158 18.44 0.95 5.62
CA ARG A 158 18.66 1.98 6.65
C ARG A 158 17.38 2.44 7.34
N ILE A 159 16.45 1.50 7.51
CA ILE A 159 15.20 1.71 8.23
C ILE A 159 15.38 1.10 9.62
N GLU A 160 15.36 1.93 10.64
CA GLU A 160 15.36 1.48 12.04
C GLU A 160 13.95 1.04 12.42
N ALA A 161 13.74 -0.28 12.46
CA ALA A 161 12.48 -0.92 12.81
C ALA A 161 12.70 -2.13 13.73
N GLU A 162 11.79 -2.33 14.68
CA GLU A 162 11.72 -3.54 15.50
C GLU A 162 11.00 -4.63 14.69
N VAL A 163 11.54 -5.85 14.59
CA VAL A 163 10.96 -6.95 13.79
C VAL A 163 10.41 -8.04 14.70
N ASP A 164 9.13 -8.33 14.54
CA ASP A 164 8.40 -9.37 15.26
C ASP A 164 7.76 -10.35 14.27
N VAL A 165 7.94 -11.64 14.53
CA VAL A 165 7.34 -12.73 13.76
C VAL A 165 6.16 -13.26 14.56
N VAL A 166 4.97 -13.20 13.98
CA VAL A 166 3.71 -13.64 14.59
C VAL A 166 3.29 -14.94 13.92
N GLU A 167 3.15 -15.99 14.74
CA GLU A 167 2.62 -17.27 14.29
C GLU A 167 1.09 -17.19 14.24
N MET A 168 0.48 -17.54 13.11
CA MET A 168 -0.97 -17.57 12.93
C MET A 168 -1.42 -18.91 12.35
N ALA A 169 -2.63 -19.34 12.72
CA ALA A 169 -3.21 -20.57 12.19
C ALA A 169 -3.70 -20.38 10.75
N ASP A 170 -3.61 -21.43 9.94
CA ASP A 170 -3.85 -21.40 8.48
C ASP A 170 -5.27 -20.90 8.10
N GLN A 171 -6.26 -21.16 8.96
CA GLN A 171 -7.64 -20.73 8.74
C GLN A 171 -7.79 -19.20 8.80
N GLU A 172 -6.95 -18.50 9.55
CA GLU A 172 -7.02 -17.06 9.79
C GLU A 172 -6.43 -16.24 8.63
N ILE A 173 -5.54 -16.84 7.83
CA ILE A 173 -4.84 -16.20 6.71
C ILE A 173 -5.17 -16.84 5.35
N SER A 174 -6.12 -17.77 5.29
CA SER A 174 -6.44 -18.60 4.12
C SER A 174 -6.60 -17.83 2.79
N ALA A 175 -7.27 -16.67 2.81
CA ALA A 175 -7.41 -15.82 1.61
C ALA A 175 -6.05 -15.29 1.10
N TYR A 176 -5.13 -14.97 2.00
CA TYR A 176 -3.80 -14.44 1.70
C TYR A 176 -2.80 -15.55 1.36
N ALA A 177 -2.91 -16.70 2.01
CA ALA A 177 -2.11 -17.89 1.71
C ALA A 177 -2.36 -18.36 0.27
N TYR A 178 -3.63 -18.38 -0.16
CA TYR A 178 -4.00 -18.74 -1.53
C TYR A 178 -3.36 -17.82 -2.58
N GLU A 179 -3.42 -16.50 -2.38
CA GLU A 179 -2.84 -15.54 -3.31
C GLU A 179 -1.30 -15.62 -3.35
N LYS A 180 -0.66 -15.78 -2.19
CA LYS A 180 0.80 -15.99 -2.08
C LYS A 180 1.24 -17.23 -2.85
N SER A 181 0.52 -18.35 -2.70
CA SER A 181 0.79 -19.59 -3.43
C SER A 181 0.60 -19.44 -4.95
N LEU A 182 -0.45 -18.74 -5.39
CA LEU A 182 -0.72 -18.53 -6.81
C LEU A 182 0.37 -17.69 -7.49
N ARG A 183 0.73 -16.54 -6.90
CA ARG A 183 1.78 -15.66 -7.45
C ARG A 183 3.16 -16.30 -7.42
N LEU A 184 3.47 -17.09 -6.38
CA LEU A 184 4.71 -17.87 -6.34
C LEU A 184 4.74 -18.92 -7.47
N ALA A 185 3.63 -19.61 -7.71
CA ALA A 185 3.52 -20.58 -8.80
C ALA A 185 3.70 -19.92 -10.18
N GLU A 186 3.09 -18.75 -10.41
CA GLU A 186 3.26 -17.97 -11.63
C GLU A 186 4.71 -17.51 -11.81
N ARG A 187 5.35 -17.02 -10.75
CA ARG A 187 6.75 -16.56 -10.80
C ARG A 187 7.72 -17.72 -11.04
N ILE A 188 7.51 -18.87 -10.39
CA ILE A 188 8.30 -20.09 -10.63
C ILE A 188 8.15 -20.54 -12.09
N LYS A 189 6.93 -20.48 -12.65
CA LYS A 189 6.68 -20.81 -14.05
C LYS A 189 7.43 -19.85 -14.99
N LEU A 190 7.37 -18.55 -14.74
CA LEU A 190 8.04 -17.52 -15.53
C LEU A 190 9.57 -17.66 -15.47
N LEU A 191 10.12 -17.98 -14.29
CA LEU A 191 11.56 -18.22 -14.11
C LEU A 191 12.03 -19.50 -14.82
N LYS A 192 11.21 -20.56 -14.83
CA LYS A 192 11.48 -21.77 -15.61
C LYS A 192 11.50 -21.48 -17.12
N ASP A 193 10.57 -20.65 -17.59
CA ASP A 193 10.49 -20.25 -19.00
C ASP A 193 11.70 -19.38 -19.41
N LEU A 194 12.26 -18.59 -18.49
CA LEU A 194 13.43 -17.74 -18.69
C LEU A 194 14.79 -18.47 -18.62
N LYS A 195 14.83 -19.76 -18.29
CA LYS A 195 16.05 -20.59 -18.19
C LYS A 195 17.18 -19.98 -17.33
N LEU A 196 16.84 -19.20 -16.31
CA LEU A 196 17.82 -18.66 -15.35
C LEU A 196 18.32 -19.80 -14.44
N GLY A 197 19.63 -19.78 -14.12
CA GLY A 197 20.28 -20.85 -13.38
C GLY A 197 20.02 -20.81 -11.87
N ASP A 198 20.17 -21.95 -11.18
CA ASP A 198 19.87 -22.16 -9.75
C ASP A 198 20.48 -21.14 -8.77
N LYS A 199 21.55 -20.44 -9.16
CA LYS A 199 22.16 -19.37 -8.33
C LYS A 199 21.31 -18.11 -8.24
N ASP A 200 20.55 -17.78 -9.28
CA ASP A 200 19.60 -16.65 -9.26
C ASP A 200 18.31 -17.01 -8.49
N LEU A 201 17.99 -18.30 -8.40
CA LEU A 201 16.87 -18.83 -7.62
C LEU A 201 17.09 -18.69 -6.11
N GLN A 202 18.29 -18.99 -5.60
CA GLN A 202 18.55 -18.92 -4.15
C GLN A 202 18.61 -17.49 -3.60
N LEU A 203 19.05 -16.51 -4.41
CA LEU A 203 19.07 -15.10 -4.03
C LEU A 203 17.67 -14.44 -4.04
N GLN A 204 16.65 -15.08 -4.63
CA GLN A 204 15.30 -14.50 -4.73
C GLN A 204 14.20 -15.29 -4.00
N VAL A 205 14.47 -16.54 -3.60
CA VAL A 205 13.53 -17.37 -2.82
C VAL A 205 13.71 -17.16 -1.30
N GLY A 206 14.83 -16.58 -0.86
CA GLY A 206 15.10 -16.20 0.54
C GLY A 206 14.68 -14.76 0.91
N HIS A 207 13.79 -14.12 0.15
CA HIS A 207 13.36 -12.72 0.35
C HIS A 207 11.84 -12.56 0.26
#